data_AF-A0A1E3Y7A8-F1
#
_entry.id   AF-A0A1E3Y7A8-F1
#
_cell.length_a   1.000
_cell.length_b   1.000
_cell.length_c   1.000
_cell.angle_alpha   90.00
_cell.angle_beta   90.00
_cell.angle_gamma   90.00
#
_symmetry.space_group_name_H-M   'P 1'
#
loop_
_entity.id
_entity.type
_entity.pdbx_description
1 polymer ?
#
loop_
_entity_poly.entity_id
_entity_poly.type
_entity_poly.pdbx_seq_one_letter_code
_entity_poly.pdbx_strand_id
1 'polypeptide(L)'
;MGDDNGARPGPSMPSRWLLAAAVIGLAARLAFGLIYWTDQPLTRDEQEYLSLARSLAAGHGFVYDPILMATGAEPFGRAPGYPAFLALTGGGHAAATSVPAAVVVAQAVVGALGVAIVGLIARQLAGSRAAIAAAGLAAVYPPLVWIAGYALSEALFWPIGLLAAWLFTRAWEQPDARTAALACGAAIGVGVLVRPALIVCLPLAVLLLLGRRRVLTCVLVAAGACVIVAPWTIRNYHHHGRLVFVASEGGVTFWTGNHPLAVGDGDMAANPAIKRDNLRLRAEHPGVGEEDMEPIYYREALRWIAAHPIAWLQLEARKVYYLVVPTGPSYSLHSTRYQLASVLSYLPALLLALVGARRLGRTLGRVPGLWVLAASAIIVALVFFPQERFRIPILDPTLVILTGAGLAARRTSRS
;
A
#
# COMPACT_ATOMS: atom_id res chain seq x y z
N MET A 1 10.07 50.55 3.54
CA MET A 1 11.10 49.62 2.99
C MET A 1 10.95 48.34 3.80
N GLY A 2 10.02 47.46 3.43
CA GLY A 2 10.25 46.29 2.54
C GLY A 2 10.51 45.07 3.46
N ASP A 3 9.79 43.96 3.47
CA ASP A 3 8.97 43.30 2.45
C ASP A 3 7.74 42.65 3.07
N ASP A 4 6.56 43.06 2.62
CA ASP A 4 5.32 42.30 2.73
C ASP A 4 5.35 41.23 1.62
N ASN A 5 5.98 40.09 1.91
CA ASN A 5 6.02 38.95 0.99
C ASN A 5 4.71 38.15 1.12
N GLY A 6 3.61 38.82 0.81
CA GLY A 6 2.32 38.21 0.54
C GLY A 6 2.52 37.18 -0.58
N ALA A 7 2.45 35.90 -0.21
CA ALA A 7 2.49 34.79 -1.13
C ALA A 7 1.34 34.92 -2.13
N ARG A 8 1.63 35.53 -3.29
CA ARG A 8 0.68 35.61 -4.41
C ARG A 8 0.19 34.19 -4.71
N PRO A 9 -1.12 33.93 -4.77
CA PRO A 9 -1.61 32.65 -5.26
C PRO A 9 -1.07 32.48 -6.68
N GLY A 10 -0.18 31.50 -6.86
CA GLY A 10 0.32 31.15 -8.19
C GLY A 10 -0.85 30.85 -9.12
N PRO A 11 -0.67 31.00 -10.45
CA PRO A 11 -1.77 30.86 -11.41
C PRO A 11 -2.53 29.55 -11.15
N SER A 12 -3.84 29.69 -10.97
CA SER A 12 -4.76 28.58 -10.81
C SER A 12 -4.49 27.56 -11.92
N MET A 13 -4.43 26.28 -11.55
CA MET A 13 -4.26 25.23 -12.55
C MET A 13 -5.34 25.35 -13.62
N PRO A 14 -5.03 25.14 -14.89
CA PRO A 14 -6.05 24.68 -15.81
C PRO A 14 -6.42 23.27 -15.32
N SER A 15 -7.47 23.16 -14.50
CA SER A 15 -8.03 21.90 -13.94
C SER A 15 -8.11 20.78 -14.99
N ARG A 16 -8.32 21.18 -16.25
CA ARG A 16 -8.28 20.34 -17.45
C ARG A 16 -7.04 19.42 -17.58
N TRP A 17 -5.85 19.82 -17.14
CA TRP A 17 -4.64 18.99 -17.30
C TRP A 17 -4.54 17.86 -16.30
N LEU A 18 -4.94 18.10 -15.04
CA LEU A 18 -5.06 17.01 -14.07
C LEU A 18 -6.18 16.05 -14.49
N LEU A 19 -7.30 16.59 -14.94
CA LEU A 19 -8.40 15.78 -15.46
C LEU A 19 -7.94 14.94 -16.66
N ALA A 20 -7.21 15.54 -17.61
CA ALA A 20 -6.64 14.81 -18.74
C ALA A 20 -5.71 13.68 -18.29
N ALA A 21 -4.81 13.93 -17.33
CA ALA A 21 -3.93 12.89 -16.80
C ALA A 21 -4.72 11.75 -16.11
N ALA A 22 -5.77 12.09 -15.34
CA ALA A 22 -6.63 11.10 -14.71
C ALA A 22 -7.42 10.28 -15.76
N VAL A 23 -7.93 10.91 -16.82
CA VAL A 23 -8.64 10.23 -17.92
C VAL A 23 -7.69 9.33 -18.72
N ILE A 24 -6.47 9.78 -19.00
CA ILE A 24 -5.42 8.95 -19.63
C ILE A 24 -5.09 7.77 -18.72
N GLY A 25 -4.95 8.00 -17.41
CA GLY A 25 -4.70 6.95 -16.43
C GLY A 25 -5.83 5.93 -16.33
N LEU A 26 -7.09 6.38 -16.42
CA LEU A 26 -8.27 5.52 -16.49
C LEU A 26 -8.23 4.68 -17.76
N ALA A 27 -8.04 5.31 -18.93
CA ALA A 27 -7.99 4.63 -20.21
C ALA A 27 -6.87 3.58 -20.28
N ALA A 28 -5.67 3.90 -19.78
CA ALA A 28 -4.55 2.96 -19.73
C ALA A 28 -4.85 1.71 -18.87
N ARG A 29 -5.50 1.90 -17.71
CA ARG A 29 -5.89 0.81 -16.80
C ARG A 29 -6.99 -0.06 -17.40
N LEU A 30 -7.99 0.55 -18.03
CA LEU A 30 -9.05 -0.18 -18.74
C LEU A 30 -8.49 -0.96 -19.93
N ALA A 31 -7.63 -0.34 -20.73
CA ALA A 31 -6.97 -1.01 -21.85
C ALA A 31 -6.12 -2.19 -21.38
N PHE A 32 -5.39 -2.03 -20.27
CA PHE A 32 -4.63 -3.13 -19.70
C PHE A 32 -5.56 -4.27 -19.23
N GLY A 33 -6.51 -4.00 -18.34
CA GLY A 33 -7.29 -5.05 -17.68
C GLY A 33 -8.44 -5.63 -18.51
N LEU A 34 -8.95 -4.93 -19.53
CA LEU A 34 -10.09 -5.37 -20.34
C LEU A 34 -9.72 -5.74 -21.79
N ILE A 35 -8.49 -5.48 -22.22
CA ILE A 35 -8.05 -5.78 -23.60
C ILE A 35 -6.78 -6.65 -23.59
N TYR A 36 -5.77 -6.29 -22.79
CA TYR A 36 -4.49 -7.00 -22.80
C TYR A 36 -4.43 -8.18 -21.81
N TRP A 37 -4.88 -7.97 -20.58
CA TRP A 37 -4.77 -8.89 -19.44
C TRP A 37 -6.12 -9.55 -19.13
N THR A 38 -6.78 -10.07 -20.16
CA THR A 38 -8.07 -10.75 -20.03
C THR A 38 -7.87 -12.25 -19.81
N ASP A 39 -8.86 -12.87 -19.15
CA ASP A 39 -8.97 -14.33 -18.98
C ASP A 39 -7.76 -15.02 -18.34
N GLN A 40 -6.96 -14.26 -17.59
CA GLN A 40 -5.84 -14.81 -16.84
C GLN A 40 -6.36 -15.59 -15.62
N PRO A 41 -5.77 -16.76 -15.32
CA PRO A 41 -6.18 -17.56 -14.18
C PRO A 41 -5.93 -16.80 -12.89
N LEU A 42 -6.89 -16.87 -11.97
CA LEU A 42 -6.79 -16.25 -10.66
C LEU A 42 -5.63 -16.84 -9.85
N THR A 43 -4.78 -15.98 -9.31
CA THR A 43 -3.81 -16.34 -8.27
C THR A 43 -4.52 -16.75 -6.98
N ARG A 44 -3.76 -17.36 -6.05
CA ARG A 44 -4.30 -17.80 -4.76
C ARG A 44 -4.96 -16.65 -3.98
N ASP A 45 -4.29 -15.51 -3.89
CA ASP A 45 -4.81 -14.31 -3.21
C ASP A 45 -6.13 -13.84 -3.83
N GLU A 46 -6.22 -13.80 -5.16
CA GLU A 46 -7.42 -13.34 -5.87
C GLU A 46 -8.61 -14.27 -5.64
N GLN A 47 -8.37 -15.58 -5.62
CA GLN A 47 -9.39 -16.57 -5.29
C GLN A 47 -9.93 -16.37 -3.86
N GLU A 48 -9.04 -16.11 -2.90
CA GLU A 48 -9.40 -15.82 -1.50
C GLU A 48 -10.22 -14.53 -1.37
N TYR A 49 -9.76 -13.44 -1.99
CA TYR A 49 -10.48 -12.17 -1.93
C TYR A 49 -11.87 -12.24 -2.60
N LEU A 50 -11.97 -12.90 -3.75
CA LEU A 50 -13.24 -13.09 -4.44
C LEU A 50 -14.18 -14.06 -3.69
N SER A 51 -13.63 -15.08 -3.03
CA SER A 51 -14.39 -15.99 -2.16
C SER A 51 -15.05 -15.25 -1.00
N LEU A 52 -14.28 -14.43 -0.27
CA LEU A 52 -14.80 -13.59 0.81
C LEU A 52 -15.83 -12.57 0.28
N ALA A 53 -15.58 -11.98 -0.90
CA ALA A 53 -16.51 -11.05 -1.54
C ALA A 53 -17.86 -11.71 -1.89
N ARG A 54 -17.85 -12.96 -2.37
CA ARG A 54 -19.08 -13.72 -2.67
C ARG A 54 -19.89 -14.00 -1.41
N SER A 55 -19.25 -14.44 -0.33
CA SER A 55 -19.93 -14.67 0.95
C SER A 55 -20.54 -13.37 1.52
N LEU A 56 -19.82 -12.25 1.40
CA LEU A 56 -20.35 -10.94 1.80
C LEU A 56 -21.56 -10.53 0.95
N ALA A 57 -21.48 -10.66 -0.37
CA ALA A 57 -22.56 -10.31 -1.29
C ALA A 57 -23.82 -11.18 -1.09
N ALA A 58 -23.64 -12.46 -0.74
CA ALA A 58 -24.72 -13.39 -0.44
C ALA A 58 -25.32 -13.23 0.98
N GLY A 59 -24.75 -12.36 1.82
CA GLY A 59 -25.20 -12.17 3.20
C GLY A 59 -24.76 -13.27 4.17
N HIS A 60 -23.84 -14.15 3.77
CA HIS A 60 -23.27 -15.21 4.63
C HIS A 60 -22.22 -14.68 5.61
N GLY A 61 -21.86 -13.40 5.51
CA GLY A 61 -20.84 -12.77 6.34
C GLY A 61 -19.42 -12.95 5.79
N PHE A 62 -18.43 -12.73 6.64
CA PHE A 62 -17.02 -12.74 6.27
C PHE A 62 -16.42 -14.12 6.51
N VAL A 63 -16.72 -15.04 5.59
CA VAL A 63 -16.27 -16.43 5.61
C VAL A 63 -15.88 -16.84 4.20
N TYR A 64 -14.92 -17.75 4.08
CA TYR A 64 -14.61 -18.34 2.79
C TYR A 64 -15.78 -19.17 2.28
N ASP A 65 -16.09 -19.02 1.00
CA ASP A 65 -17.18 -19.74 0.35
C ASP A 65 -16.88 -21.24 0.19
N PRO A 66 -17.91 -22.09 0.04
CA PRO A 66 -17.72 -23.53 -0.11
C PRO A 66 -16.87 -23.92 -1.33
N ILE A 67 -16.86 -23.09 -2.38
CA ILE A 67 -16.11 -23.33 -3.61
C ILE A 67 -14.61 -23.34 -3.32
N LEU A 68 -14.11 -22.32 -2.62
CA LEU A 68 -12.70 -22.27 -2.25
C LEU A 68 -12.38 -23.37 -1.23
N MET A 69 -13.24 -23.59 -0.22
CA MET A 69 -13.01 -24.60 0.82
C MET A 69 -12.91 -26.02 0.23
N ALA A 70 -13.67 -26.33 -0.82
CA ALA A 70 -13.61 -27.62 -1.52
C ALA A 70 -12.24 -27.91 -2.18
N THR A 71 -11.39 -26.90 -2.39
CA THR A 71 -10.04 -27.07 -2.93
C THR A 71 -9.02 -27.56 -1.88
N GLY A 72 -9.43 -27.71 -0.61
CA GLY A 72 -8.50 -27.97 0.50
C GLY A 72 -7.67 -26.73 0.89
N ALA A 73 -8.13 -25.56 0.45
CA ALA A 73 -7.60 -24.27 0.83
C ALA A 73 -7.59 -24.07 2.35
N GLU A 74 -6.42 -23.91 2.95
CA GLU A 74 -6.36 -23.37 4.31
C GLU A 74 -6.82 -21.90 4.29
N PRO A 75 -7.79 -21.50 5.12
CA PRO A 75 -8.20 -20.10 5.28
C PRO A 75 -7.01 -19.22 5.62
N PHE A 76 -6.99 -17.98 5.12
CA PHE A 76 -5.99 -16.99 5.52
C PHE A 76 -6.69 -15.82 6.21
N GLY A 77 -6.04 -15.27 7.24
CA GLY A 77 -6.60 -14.18 8.04
C GLY A 77 -6.64 -12.83 7.34
N ARG A 78 -7.48 -12.65 6.30
CA ARG A 78 -7.51 -11.45 5.45
C ARG A 78 -8.24 -10.27 6.10
N ALA A 79 -7.77 -9.06 5.80
CA ALA A 79 -8.47 -7.83 6.16
C ALA A 79 -9.75 -7.63 5.32
N PRO A 80 -10.80 -7.01 5.87
CA PRO A 80 -12.13 -7.01 5.25
C PRO A 80 -12.35 -5.97 4.16
N GLY A 81 -11.55 -4.91 4.12
CA GLY A 81 -11.82 -3.72 3.34
C GLY A 81 -11.76 -4.00 1.83
N TYR A 82 -10.81 -4.83 1.39
CA TYR A 82 -10.71 -5.18 -0.01
C TYR A 82 -11.78 -6.18 -0.48
N PRO A 83 -12.06 -7.29 0.23
CA PRO A 83 -13.24 -8.12 -0.04
C PRO A 83 -14.56 -7.35 -0.07
N ALA A 84 -14.76 -6.41 0.86
CA ALA A 84 -15.97 -5.58 0.89
C ALA A 84 -16.07 -4.69 -0.37
N PHE A 85 -14.95 -4.08 -0.80
CA PHE A 85 -14.88 -3.36 -2.06
C PHE A 85 -15.23 -4.26 -3.26
N LEU A 86 -14.69 -5.47 -3.32
CA LEU A 86 -15.02 -6.45 -4.37
C LEU A 86 -16.50 -6.83 -4.36
N ALA A 87 -17.09 -7.07 -3.18
CA ALA A 87 -18.50 -7.40 -3.05
C ALA A 87 -19.39 -6.27 -3.61
N LEU A 88 -19.08 -5.01 -3.26
CA LEU A 88 -19.82 -3.83 -3.72
C LEU A 88 -19.63 -3.52 -5.21
N THR A 89 -18.49 -3.90 -5.80
CA THR A 89 -18.15 -3.57 -7.20
C THR A 89 -18.41 -4.72 -8.17
N GLY A 90 -18.99 -5.81 -7.67
CA GLY A 90 -19.50 -6.91 -8.46
C GLY A 90 -18.58 -8.11 -8.60
N GLY A 91 -17.51 -8.17 -7.82
CA GLY A 91 -16.67 -9.36 -7.65
C GLY A 91 -17.35 -10.51 -6.89
N GLY A 92 -18.48 -10.23 -6.22
CA GLY A 92 -19.22 -11.20 -5.41
C GLY A 92 -20.41 -11.89 -6.09
N HIS A 93 -20.73 -11.61 -7.37
CA HIS A 93 -21.97 -12.11 -7.99
C HIS A 93 -21.93 -13.60 -8.36
N ALA A 94 -20.78 -14.11 -8.81
CA ALA A 94 -20.63 -15.48 -9.27
C ALA A 94 -19.19 -15.97 -9.09
N ALA A 95 -19.03 -17.29 -9.08
CA ALA A 95 -17.71 -17.89 -9.20
C ALA A 95 -17.08 -17.47 -10.54
N ALA A 96 -15.84 -16.99 -10.48
CA ALA A 96 -15.12 -16.49 -11.64
C ALA A 96 -13.79 -17.24 -11.77
N THR A 97 -13.38 -17.51 -13.01
CA THR A 97 -12.07 -18.10 -13.33
C THR A 97 -11.00 -17.04 -13.61
N SER A 98 -11.43 -15.80 -13.78
CA SER A 98 -10.61 -14.61 -14.01
C SER A 98 -11.21 -13.40 -13.28
N VAL A 99 -10.48 -12.28 -13.23
CA VAL A 99 -10.95 -11.07 -12.53
C VAL A 99 -12.18 -10.49 -13.24
N PRO A 100 -13.31 -10.26 -12.55
CA PRO A 100 -14.50 -9.72 -13.18
C PRO A 100 -14.30 -8.32 -13.77
N ALA A 101 -14.86 -8.06 -14.95
CA ALA A 101 -14.71 -6.76 -15.63
C ALA A 101 -15.18 -5.57 -14.77
N ALA A 102 -16.26 -5.73 -14.00
CA ALA A 102 -16.76 -4.68 -13.10
C ALA A 102 -15.73 -4.31 -12.00
N VAL A 103 -14.99 -5.29 -11.50
CA VAL A 103 -13.88 -5.07 -10.55
C VAL A 103 -12.76 -4.29 -11.24
N VAL A 104 -12.35 -4.70 -12.44
CA VAL A 104 -11.32 -3.98 -13.23
C VAL A 104 -11.72 -2.52 -13.43
N VAL A 105 -12.96 -2.25 -13.81
CA VAL A 105 -13.48 -0.87 -14.00
C VAL A 105 -13.41 -0.08 -12.69
N ALA A 106 -13.89 -0.65 -11.58
CA ALA A 106 -13.87 0.03 -10.29
C ALA A 106 -12.43 0.34 -9.82
N GLN A 107 -11.51 -0.60 -9.98
CA GLN A 107 -10.09 -0.40 -9.67
C GLN A 107 -9.44 0.64 -10.59
N ALA A 108 -9.82 0.68 -11.87
CA ALA A 108 -9.33 1.67 -12.81
C ALA A 108 -9.77 3.10 -12.43
N VAL A 109 -11.03 3.26 -11.97
CA VAL A 109 -11.55 4.54 -11.46
C VAL A 109 -10.81 4.97 -10.19
N VAL A 110 -10.65 4.07 -9.22
CA VAL A 110 -9.90 4.34 -7.99
C VAL A 110 -8.44 4.70 -8.29
N GLY A 111 -7.83 4.01 -9.25
CA GLY A 111 -6.48 4.33 -9.72
C GLY A 111 -6.37 5.71 -10.38
N ALA A 112 -7.38 6.12 -11.16
CA ALA A 112 -7.44 7.46 -11.75
C ALA A 112 -7.57 8.57 -10.69
N LEU A 113 -8.30 8.31 -9.59
CA LEU A 113 -8.32 9.20 -8.42
C LEU A 113 -6.93 9.29 -7.77
N GLY A 114 -6.22 8.16 -7.67
CA GLY A 114 -4.83 8.13 -7.21
C GLY A 114 -3.90 9.02 -8.05
N VAL A 115 -4.07 9.03 -9.39
CA VAL A 115 -3.32 9.92 -10.29
C VAL A 115 -3.59 11.39 -9.98
N ALA A 116 -4.84 11.76 -9.71
CA ALA A 116 -5.17 13.13 -9.32
C ALA A 116 -4.50 13.52 -7.97
N ILE A 117 -4.52 12.62 -6.98
CA ILE A 117 -3.89 12.83 -5.68
C ILE A 117 -2.37 13.00 -5.79
N VAL A 118 -1.71 12.20 -6.65
CA VAL A 118 -0.28 12.39 -7.00
C VAL A 118 -0.03 13.82 -7.48
N GLY A 119 -0.86 14.33 -8.38
CA GLY A 119 -0.78 15.71 -8.85
C GLY A 119 -0.98 16.74 -7.74
N LEU A 120 -1.91 16.51 -6.80
CA LEU A 120 -2.15 17.40 -5.66
C LEU A 120 -0.93 17.48 -4.71
N ILE A 121 -0.30 16.35 -4.41
CA ILE A 121 0.90 16.29 -3.57
C ILE A 121 2.08 16.97 -4.29
N ALA A 122 2.28 16.68 -5.57
CA ALA A 122 3.35 17.30 -6.36
C ALA A 122 3.16 18.82 -6.53
N ARG A 123 1.91 19.31 -6.58
CA ARG A 123 1.60 20.74 -6.55
C ARG A 123 2.11 21.41 -5.28
N GLN A 124 1.94 20.75 -4.14
CA GLN A 124 2.37 21.28 -2.85
C GLN A 124 3.90 21.35 -2.73
N LEU A 125 4.59 20.41 -3.36
CA LEU A 125 6.06 20.41 -3.47
C LEU A 125 6.57 21.59 -4.32
N ALA A 126 6.14 21.68 -5.59
CA ALA A 126 6.79 22.53 -6.59
C ALA A 126 5.84 23.21 -7.60
N GLY A 127 4.55 23.31 -7.26
CA GLY A 127 3.56 24.10 -8.02
C GLY A 127 2.91 23.37 -9.20
N SER A 128 2.16 24.11 -10.03
CA SER A 128 1.27 23.55 -11.06
C SER A 128 1.99 22.70 -12.12
N ARG A 129 3.23 23.05 -12.49
CA ARG A 129 4.01 22.25 -13.47
C ARG A 129 4.41 20.88 -12.90
N ALA A 130 4.79 20.85 -11.62
CA ALA A 130 5.09 19.61 -10.91
C ALA A 130 3.87 18.71 -10.81
N ALA A 131 2.70 19.30 -10.57
CA ALA A 131 1.44 18.59 -10.53
C ALA A 131 1.13 17.87 -11.86
N ILE A 132 1.23 18.58 -12.98
CA ILE A 132 0.98 18.02 -14.32
C ILE A 132 2.01 16.93 -14.65
N ALA A 133 3.30 17.19 -14.38
CA ALA A 133 4.36 16.23 -14.66
C ALA A 133 4.21 14.94 -13.84
N ALA A 134 3.99 15.04 -12.53
CA ALA A 134 3.83 13.87 -11.67
C ALA A 134 2.55 13.08 -11.98
N ALA A 135 1.42 13.77 -12.22
CA ALA A 135 0.17 13.12 -12.61
C ALA A 135 0.30 12.42 -13.98
N GLY A 136 0.93 13.08 -14.96
CA GLY A 136 1.19 12.49 -16.27
C GLY A 136 2.06 11.23 -16.18
N LEU A 137 3.12 11.25 -15.36
CA LEU A 137 3.95 10.08 -15.10
C LEU A 137 3.16 8.96 -14.42
N ALA A 138 2.39 9.26 -13.36
CA ALA A 138 1.58 8.25 -12.65
C ALA A 138 0.46 7.66 -13.50
N ALA A 139 -0.06 8.41 -14.47
CA ALA A 139 -1.08 7.95 -15.40
C ALA A 139 -0.60 6.75 -16.23
N VAL A 140 0.67 6.78 -16.66
CA VAL A 140 1.26 5.80 -17.58
C VAL A 140 2.35 4.93 -16.96
N TYR A 141 2.63 5.08 -15.66
CA TYR A 141 3.64 4.28 -14.96
C TYR A 141 3.20 2.81 -14.90
N PRO A 142 3.88 1.87 -15.59
CA PRO A 142 3.35 0.52 -15.83
C PRO A 142 2.92 -0.23 -14.57
N PRO A 143 3.70 -0.22 -13.46
CA PRO A 143 3.25 -0.85 -12.21
C PRO A 143 1.94 -0.34 -11.63
N LEU A 144 1.65 0.96 -11.77
CA LEU A 144 0.39 1.54 -11.30
C LEU A 144 -0.76 1.33 -12.30
N VAL A 145 -0.45 0.98 -13.55
CA VAL A 145 -1.43 0.66 -14.59
C VAL A 145 -1.89 -0.79 -14.46
N TRP A 146 -0.96 -1.75 -14.44
CA TRP A 146 -1.35 -3.16 -14.47
C TRP A 146 -2.00 -3.66 -13.18
N ILE A 147 -1.75 -2.99 -12.05
CA ILE A 147 -2.30 -3.41 -10.76
C ILE A 147 -3.83 -3.43 -10.76
N ALA A 148 -4.47 -2.64 -11.63
CA ALA A 148 -5.92 -2.62 -11.81
C ALA A 148 -6.47 -3.87 -12.51
N GLY A 149 -5.62 -4.64 -13.20
CA GLY A 149 -5.98 -5.90 -13.87
C GLY A 149 -5.98 -7.12 -12.96
N TYR A 150 -5.48 -6.99 -11.72
CA TYR A 150 -5.47 -8.08 -10.74
C TYR A 150 -6.45 -7.76 -9.60
N ALA A 151 -7.12 -8.79 -9.06
CA ALA A 151 -7.99 -8.65 -7.89
C ALA A 151 -7.17 -8.64 -6.60
N LEU A 152 -6.32 -7.61 -6.44
CA LEU A 152 -5.40 -7.46 -5.33
C LEU A 152 -5.63 -6.15 -4.56
N SER A 153 -5.50 -6.24 -3.22
CA SER A 153 -5.70 -5.13 -2.27
C SER A 153 -4.96 -3.84 -2.62
N GLU A 154 -3.82 -3.98 -3.29
CA GLU A 154 -2.91 -2.93 -3.67
C GLU A 154 -3.56 -1.90 -4.59
N ALA A 155 -4.48 -2.32 -5.47
CA ALA A 155 -5.18 -1.44 -6.40
C ALA A 155 -6.00 -0.35 -5.67
N LEU A 156 -6.53 -0.69 -4.49
CA LEU A 156 -7.27 0.22 -3.61
C LEU A 156 -6.36 0.87 -2.55
N PHE A 157 -5.30 0.18 -2.13
CA PHE A 157 -4.42 0.63 -1.07
C PHE A 157 -3.61 1.88 -1.45
N TRP A 158 -3.05 1.92 -2.66
CA TRP A 158 -2.15 3.00 -3.05
C TRP A 158 -2.82 4.40 -3.07
N PRO A 159 -4.05 4.60 -3.59
CA PRO A 159 -4.69 5.92 -3.57
C PRO A 159 -5.14 6.30 -2.17
N ILE A 160 -5.58 5.34 -1.34
CA ILE A 160 -5.98 5.59 0.06
C ILE A 160 -4.76 6.03 0.88
N GLY A 161 -3.62 5.37 0.72
CA GLY A 161 -2.37 5.76 1.36
C GLY A 161 -1.94 7.19 0.98
N LEU A 162 -2.00 7.52 -0.31
CA LEU A 162 -1.70 8.87 -0.79
C LEU A 162 -2.71 9.91 -0.31
N LEU A 163 -3.99 9.56 -0.22
CA LEU A 163 -5.02 10.43 0.35
C LEU A 163 -4.73 10.73 1.83
N ALA A 164 -4.39 9.70 2.61
CA ALA A 164 -3.99 9.85 4.00
C ALA A 164 -2.75 10.76 4.14
N ALA A 165 -1.74 10.57 3.28
CA ALA A 165 -0.53 11.42 3.24
C ALA A 165 -0.85 12.89 2.89
N TRP A 166 -1.73 13.12 1.92
CA TRP A 166 -2.16 14.46 1.53
C TRP A 166 -2.96 15.15 2.65
N LEU A 167 -3.91 14.44 3.28
CA LEU A 167 -4.70 14.94 4.41
C LEU A 167 -3.85 15.20 5.65
N PHE A 168 -2.88 14.33 5.95
CA PHE A 168 -1.91 14.55 7.02
C PHE A 168 -1.14 15.84 6.78
N THR A 169 -0.67 16.05 5.55
CA THR A 169 0.04 17.27 5.19
C THR A 169 -0.84 18.52 5.35
N ARG A 170 -2.14 18.42 5.09
CA ARG A 170 -3.10 19.51 5.32
C ARG A 170 -3.29 19.82 6.79
N ALA A 171 -3.47 18.79 7.63
CA ALA A 171 -3.52 18.91 9.08
C ALA A 171 -2.19 19.39 9.69
N TRP A 172 -1.07 19.11 9.03
CA TRP A 172 0.26 19.56 9.44
C TRP A 172 0.49 21.05 9.21
N GLU A 173 -0.01 21.60 8.10
CA GLU A 173 0.20 23.02 7.80
C GLU A 173 -0.69 23.93 8.66
N GLN A 174 -1.95 23.55 8.87
CA GLN A 174 -2.95 24.39 9.54
C GLN A 174 -3.31 23.81 10.91
N PRO A 175 -3.02 24.52 12.03
CA PRO A 175 -3.33 24.05 13.39
C PRO A 175 -4.82 23.70 13.60
N ASP A 176 -5.72 24.47 12.99
CA ASP A 176 -7.18 24.32 13.16
C ASP A 176 -7.85 23.48 12.07
N ALA A 177 -7.09 22.75 11.24
CA ALA A 177 -7.65 21.88 10.21
C ALA A 177 -8.21 20.57 10.79
N ARG A 178 -9.18 20.69 11.70
CA ARG A 178 -9.83 19.59 12.42
C ARG A 178 -10.45 18.57 11.47
N THR A 179 -11.12 19.05 10.41
CA THR A 179 -11.69 18.18 9.37
C THR A 179 -10.61 17.39 8.64
N ALA A 180 -9.48 18.01 8.29
CA ALA A 180 -8.37 17.31 7.64
C ALA A 180 -7.73 16.28 8.59
N ALA A 181 -7.63 16.57 9.89
CA ALA A 181 -7.12 15.65 10.89
C ALA A 181 -8.03 14.41 11.06
N LEU A 182 -9.34 14.62 11.24
CA LEU A 182 -10.32 13.54 11.31
C LEU A 182 -10.35 12.72 10.02
N ALA A 183 -10.38 13.38 8.85
CA ALA A 183 -10.37 12.71 7.55
C ALA A 183 -9.06 11.94 7.32
N CYS A 184 -7.92 12.45 7.77
CA CYS A 184 -6.64 11.74 7.73
C CYS A 184 -6.72 10.46 8.56
N GLY A 185 -7.20 10.55 9.80
CA GLY A 185 -7.44 9.40 10.66
C GLY A 185 -8.37 8.37 10.00
N ALA A 186 -9.50 8.82 9.48
CA ALA A 186 -10.45 7.96 8.79
C ALA A 186 -9.84 7.29 7.54
N ALA A 187 -9.06 8.01 6.73
CA ALA A 187 -8.36 7.45 5.58
C ALA A 187 -7.32 6.40 5.99
N ILE A 188 -6.57 6.65 7.07
CA ILE A 188 -5.67 5.64 7.67
C ILE A 188 -6.49 4.42 8.11
N GLY A 189 -7.61 4.63 8.81
CA GLY A 189 -8.47 3.54 9.28
C GLY A 189 -9.05 2.69 8.16
N VAL A 190 -9.54 3.31 7.08
CA VAL A 190 -10.00 2.59 5.88
C VAL A 190 -8.84 1.82 5.27
N GLY A 191 -7.68 2.45 5.12
CA GLY A 191 -6.50 1.79 4.59
C GLY A 191 -5.99 0.64 5.46
N VAL A 192 -6.15 0.71 6.78
CA VAL A 192 -5.89 -0.39 7.73
C VAL A 192 -6.85 -1.56 7.51
N LEU A 193 -8.14 -1.28 7.25
CA LEU A 193 -9.10 -2.33 6.91
C LEU A 193 -8.83 -2.96 5.54
N VAL A 194 -8.18 -2.26 4.60
CA VAL A 194 -7.73 -2.82 3.32
C VAL A 194 -6.43 -3.61 3.50
N ARG A 195 -5.46 -3.03 4.20
CA ARG A 195 -4.16 -3.63 4.55
C ARG A 195 -3.70 -3.15 5.93
N PRO A 196 -3.64 -4.03 6.94
CA PRO A 196 -3.34 -3.64 8.32
C PRO A 196 -2.02 -2.90 8.50
N ALA A 197 -1.05 -3.15 7.63
CA ALA A 197 0.27 -2.51 7.60
C ALA A 197 0.25 -0.97 7.64
N LEU A 198 -0.81 -0.32 7.14
CA LEU A 198 -0.92 1.16 7.19
C LEU A 198 -1.02 1.71 8.61
N ILE A 199 -1.29 0.87 9.61
CA ILE A 199 -1.37 1.29 11.01
C ILE A 199 -0.07 1.96 11.47
N VAL A 200 1.07 1.60 10.88
CA VAL A 200 2.39 2.18 11.18
C VAL A 200 2.44 3.69 10.84
N CYS A 201 1.60 4.19 9.93
CA CYS A 201 1.46 5.63 9.70
C CYS A 201 0.99 6.38 10.94
N LEU A 202 0.13 5.77 11.76
CA LEU A 202 -0.51 6.43 12.90
C LEU A 202 0.49 6.86 13.99
N PRO A 203 1.35 5.98 14.54
CA PRO A 203 2.34 6.41 15.53
C PRO A 203 3.35 7.41 14.95
N LEU A 204 3.78 7.25 13.70
CA LEU A 204 4.68 8.21 13.04
C LEU A 204 4.04 9.60 12.91
N ALA A 205 2.78 9.65 12.47
CA ALA A 205 1.99 10.87 12.38
C ALA A 205 1.86 11.55 13.77
N VAL A 206 1.54 10.77 14.81
CA VAL A 206 1.41 11.27 16.18
C VAL A 206 2.74 11.80 16.71
N LEU A 207 3.85 11.07 16.52
CA LEU A 207 5.19 11.51 16.97
C LEU A 207 5.57 12.86 16.36
N LEU A 208 5.35 13.05 15.05
CA LEU A 208 5.63 14.31 14.37
C LEU A 208 4.75 15.45 14.91
N LEU A 209 3.45 15.20 15.12
CA LEU A 209 2.50 16.21 15.62
C LEU A 209 2.78 16.59 17.08
N LEU A 210 3.17 15.64 17.93
CA LEU A 210 3.59 15.88 19.31
C LEU A 210 4.88 16.73 19.37
N GLY A 211 5.82 16.52 18.44
CA GLY A 211 6.99 17.37 18.27
C GLY A 211 6.66 18.84 17.99
N ARG A 212 5.45 19.13 17.46
CA ARG A 212 4.91 20.48 17.28
C ARG A 212 3.87 20.88 18.33
N ARG A 213 3.72 20.11 19.42
CA ARG A 213 2.75 20.31 20.50
C ARG A 213 1.29 20.34 20.02
N ARG A 214 0.96 19.68 18.90
CA ARG A 214 -0.40 19.65 18.32
C ARG A 214 -1.25 18.52 18.86
N VAL A 215 -1.48 18.51 20.17
CA VAL A 215 -2.17 17.41 20.87
C VAL A 215 -3.58 17.18 20.33
N LEU A 216 -4.35 18.25 20.10
CA LEU A 216 -5.71 18.12 19.54
C LEU A 216 -5.69 17.44 18.16
N THR A 217 -4.75 17.80 17.28
CA THR A 217 -4.60 17.15 15.98
C THR A 217 -4.27 15.66 16.12
N CYS A 218 -3.41 15.28 17.07
CA CYS A 218 -3.14 13.86 17.37
C CYS A 218 -4.41 13.12 17.78
N VAL A 219 -5.18 13.69 18.71
CA VAL A 219 -6.44 13.10 19.19
C VAL A 219 -7.43 12.94 18.04
N LEU A 220 -7.57 13.93 17.16
CA LEU A 220 -8.49 13.86 16.03
C LEU A 220 -8.06 12.83 14.97
N VAL A 221 -6.76 12.72 14.67
CA VAL A 221 -6.26 11.67 13.76
C VAL A 221 -6.48 10.28 14.37
N ALA A 222 -6.16 10.10 15.65
CA ALA A 222 -6.39 8.84 16.35
C ALA A 222 -7.88 8.49 16.41
N ALA A 223 -8.74 9.45 16.75
CA ALA A 223 -10.19 9.28 16.80
C ALA A 223 -10.76 8.87 15.43
N GLY A 224 -10.34 9.55 14.34
CA GLY A 224 -10.75 9.21 12.99
C GLY A 224 -10.37 7.77 12.59
N ALA A 225 -9.17 7.32 12.97
CA ALA A 225 -8.74 5.94 12.71
C ALA A 225 -9.53 4.93 13.57
N CYS A 226 -9.70 5.23 14.87
CA CYS A 226 -10.43 4.37 15.80
C CYS A 226 -11.89 4.16 15.38
N VAL A 227 -12.59 5.21 14.95
CA VAL A 227 -14.01 5.11 14.50
C VAL A 227 -14.17 4.13 13.35
N ILE A 228 -13.19 4.02 12.46
CA ILE A 228 -13.24 3.10 11.32
C ILE A 228 -12.79 1.69 11.71
N VAL A 229 -11.72 1.55 12.49
CA VAL A 229 -11.09 0.25 12.77
C VAL A 229 -11.76 -0.50 13.92
N ALA A 230 -12.28 0.22 14.92
CA ALA A 230 -12.84 -0.38 16.13
C ALA A 230 -14.04 -1.29 15.87
N PRO A 231 -15.04 -0.95 15.03
CA PRO A 231 -16.20 -1.82 14.80
C PRO A 231 -15.81 -3.22 14.32
N TRP A 232 -14.86 -3.29 13.38
CA TRP A 232 -14.36 -4.55 12.86
C TRP A 232 -13.53 -5.32 13.90
N THR A 233 -12.67 -4.62 14.64
CA THR A 233 -11.87 -5.24 15.71
C THR A 233 -12.75 -5.79 16.85
N ILE A 234 -13.82 -5.08 17.20
CA ILE A 234 -14.82 -5.53 18.19
C ILE A 234 -15.56 -6.76 17.68
N ARG A 235 -15.99 -6.78 16.41
CA ARG A 235 -16.57 -7.96 15.76
C ARG A 235 -15.62 -9.15 15.84
N ASN A 236 -14.35 -8.96 15.51
CA ASN A 236 -13.33 -10.01 15.61
C ASN A 236 -13.18 -10.54 17.04
N TYR A 237 -13.17 -9.65 18.04
CA TYR A 237 -13.10 -10.04 19.45
C TYR A 237 -14.25 -10.96 19.86
N HIS A 238 -15.48 -10.60 19.47
CA HIS A 238 -16.66 -11.43 19.76
C HIS A 238 -16.67 -12.75 18.96
N HIS A 239 -16.16 -12.75 17.73
CA HIS A 239 -16.15 -13.94 16.89
C HIS A 239 -15.10 -14.97 17.30
N HIS A 240 -13.88 -14.51 17.63
CA HIS A 240 -12.74 -15.39 17.95
C HIS A 240 -12.53 -15.59 19.46
N GLY A 241 -13.26 -14.87 20.33
CA GLY A 241 -13.08 -14.93 21.78
C GLY A 241 -11.76 -14.33 22.29
N ARG A 242 -11.02 -13.63 21.42
CA ARG A 242 -9.71 -13.01 21.69
C ARG A 242 -9.49 -11.81 20.78
N LEU A 243 -8.55 -10.94 21.13
CA LEU A 243 -8.25 -9.75 20.32
C LEU A 243 -7.53 -10.13 19.02
N VAL A 244 -8.24 -10.11 17.90
CA VAL A 244 -7.66 -10.20 16.55
C VAL A 244 -7.76 -8.82 15.89
N PHE A 245 -6.62 -8.13 15.79
CA PHE A 245 -6.56 -6.79 15.22
C PHE A 245 -6.70 -6.82 13.70
N VAL A 246 -7.94 -6.61 13.23
CA VAL A 246 -8.34 -6.58 11.82
C VAL A 246 -8.22 -7.91 11.07
N ALA A 247 -7.04 -8.52 11.08
CA ALA A 247 -6.65 -9.66 10.28
C ALA A 247 -5.65 -10.53 11.08
N SER A 248 -5.58 -11.82 10.81
CA SER A 248 -4.74 -12.82 11.51
C SER A 248 -3.54 -13.29 10.66
N GLU A 249 -3.02 -12.42 9.79
CA GLU A 249 -1.90 -12.69 8.88
C GLU A 249 -0.54 -12.16 9.38
N GLY A 250 -0.52 -11.45 10.52
CA GLY A 250 0.67 -10.76 11.01
C GLY A 250 1.77 -11.73 11.46
N GLY A 251 1.40 -12.75 12.25
CA GLY A 251 2.34 -13.74 12.77
C GLY A 251 3.09 -14.49 11.66
N VAL A 252 2.34 -15.10 10.73
CA VAL A 252 2.91 -15.88 9.62
C VAL A 252 3.78 -15.02 8.70
N THR A 253 3.38 -13.77 8.44
CA THR A 253 4.14 -12.83 7.62
C THR A 253 5.44 -12.44 8.32
N PHE A 254 5.40 -12.18 9.63
CA PHE A 254 6.59 -11.84 10.43
C PHE A 254 7.57 -13.02 10.47
N TRP A 255 7.05 -14.23 10.67
CA TRP A 255 7.84 -15.45 10.65
C TRP A 255 8.50 -15.70 9.30
N THR A 256 7.75 -15.57 8.20
CA THR A 256 8.28 -15.70 6.83
C THR A 256 9.45 -14.76 6.59
N GLY A 257 9.28 -13.48 6.95
CA GLY A 257 10.29 -12.45 6.72
C GLY A 257 11.50 -12.53 7.64
N ASN A 258 11.40 -13.25 8.76
CA ASN A 258 12.48 -13.42 9.75
C ASN A 258 12.84 -14.90 9.95
N HIS A 259 12.57 -15.74 8.95
CA HIS A 259 12.91 -17.16 8.99
C HIS A 259 14.40 -17.38 8.71
N PRO A 260 15.07 -18.41 9.28
CA PRO A 260 16.44 -18.77 8.93
C PRO A 260 16.71 -18.97 7.43
N LEU A 261 15.68 -19.38 6.67
CA LEU A 261 15.76 -19.58 5.22
C LEU A 261 15.33 -18.34 4.42
N ALA A 262 15.02 -17.22 5.07
CA ALA A 262 14.68 -15.98 4.40
C ALA A 262 15.93 -15.41 3.71
N VAL A 263 15.78 -15.03 2.45
CA VAL A 263 16.87 -14.46 1.65
C VAL A 263 16.85 -12.93 1.62
N GLY A 264 15.78 -12.32 2.15
CA GLY A 264 15.58 -10.88 2.21
C GLY A 264 14.55 -10.33 1.22
N ASP A 265 13.87 -11.19 0.46
CA ASP A 265 12.81 -10.81 -0.49
C ASP A 265 11.81 -11.96 -0.69
N GLY A 266 10.55 -11.59 -0.90
CA GLY A 266 9.48 -12.50 -1.29
C GLY A 266 8.81 -13.25 -0.14
N ASP A 267 7.61 -13.74 -0.44
CA ASP A 267 6.79 -14.55 0.45
C ASP A 267 7.10 -16.06 0.29
N MET A 268 6.25 -16.91 0.87
CA MET A 268 6.37 -18.37 0.71
C MET A 268 6.13 -18.86 -0.72
N ALA A 269 5.46 -18.09 -1.58
CA ALA A 269 5.33 -18.43 -3.00
C ALA A 269 6.68 -18.27 -3.70
N ALA A 270 7.44 -17.24 -3.33
CA ALA A 270 8.80 -16.98 -3.83
C ALA A 270 9.87 -17.88 -3.18
N ASN A 271 9.56 -18.51 -2.03
CA ASN A 271 10.48 -19.40 -1.31
C ASN A 271 9.83 -20.74 -0.91
N PRO A 272 9.90 -21.76 -1.78
CA PRO A 272 9.32 -23.08 -1.52
C PRO A 272 9.89 -23.80 -0.29
N ALA A 273 11.10 -23.46 0.15
CA ALA A 273 11.70 -24.07 1.34
C ALA A 273 11.00 -23.59 2.61
N ILE A 274 10.76 -22.28 2.74
CA ILE A 274 9.96 -21.72 3.84
C ILE A 274 8.54 -22.28 3.81
N LYS A 275 7.93 -22.43 2.62
CA LYS A 275 6.60 -23.04 2.49
C LYS A 275 6.54 -24.46 3.07
N ARG A 276 7.55 -25.29 2.80
CA ARG A 276 7.62 -26.65 3.35
C ARG A 276 7.80 -26.65 4.87
N ASP A 277 8.63 -25.76 5.40
CA ASP A 277 8.81 -25.63 6.85
C ASP A 277 7.54 -25.11 7.52
N ASN A 278 6.79 -24.22 6.86
CA ASN A 278 5.49 -23.76 7.35
C ASN A 278 4.48 -24.92 7.47
N LEU A 279 4.39 -25.76 6.43
CA LEU A 279 3.53 -26.94 6.44
C LEU A 279 3.95 -27.94 7.53
N ARG A 280 5.26 -28.11 7.78
CA ARG A 280 5.75 -28.93 8.88
C ARG A 280 5.31 -28.36 10.23
N LEU A 281 5.53 -27.06 10.45
CA LEU A 281 5.13 -26.39 11.69
C LEU A 281 3.61 -26.49 11.92
N ARG A 282 2.80 -26.38 10.87
CA ARG A 282 1.35 -26.62 10.93
C ARG A 282 1.00 -28.05 11.30
N ALA A 283 1.70 -29.03 10.73
CA ALA A 283 1.48 -30.44 11.04
C ALA A 283 1.84 -30.79 12.50
N GLU A 284 2.77 -30.05 13.13
CA GLU A 284 3.09 -30.16 14.55
C GLU A 284 1.99 -29.58 15.47
N HIS A 285 1.12 -28.74 14.91
CA HIS A 285 0.01 -28.07 15.61
C HIS A 285 -1.35 -28.39 14.94
N PRO A 286 -1.75 -29.67 14.85
CA PRO A 286 -2.96 -30.06 14.15
C PRO A 286 -4.20 -29.48 14.84
N GLY A 287 -5.13 -28.94 14.03
CA GLY A 287 -6.40 -28.38 14.53
C GLY A 287 -6.29 -26.99 15.14
N VAL A 288 -5.10 -26.36 15.14
CA VAL A 288 -4.94 -24.97 15.56
C VAL A 288 -5.30 -24.03 14.41
N GLY A 289 -6.26 -23.13 14.64
CA GLY A 289 -6.70 -22.14 13.66
C GLY A 289 -5.63 -21.10 13.32
N GLU A 290 -5.83 -20.35 12.24
CA GLU A 290 -4.93 -19.27 11.79
C GLU A 290 -4.59 -18.28 12.89
N GLU A 291 -5.63 -17.86 13.60
CA GLU A 291 -5.54 -16.93 14.71
C GLU A 291 -4.58 -17.48 15.78
N ASP A 292 -4.80 -18.72 16.22
CA ASP A 292 -4.04 -19.33 17.32
C ASP A 292 -2.63 -19.76 16.93
N MET A 293 -2.34 -19.81 15.63
CA MET A 293 -0.98 -19.95 15.12
C MET A 293 -0.15 -18.66 15.22
N GLU A 294 -0.76 -17.47 15.26
CA GLU A 294 0.01 -16.20 15.29
C GLU A 294 1.06 -16.13 16.43
N PRO A 295 0.73 -16.43 17.70
CA PRO A 295 1.70 -16.40 18.79
C PRO A 295 2.81 -17.47 18.65
N ILE A 296 2.56 -18.55 17.91
CA ILE A 296 3.56 -19.59 17.64
C ILE A 296 4.57 -19.03 16.63
N TYR A 297 4.10 -18.48 15.51
CA TYR A 297 4.95 -17.85 14.50
C TYR A 297 5.84 -16.74 15.06
N TYR A 298 5.27 -15.83 15.85
CA TYR A 298 6.06 -14.77 16.48
C TYR A 298 7.15 -15.32 17.40
N ARG A 299 6.82 -16.35 18.18
CA ARG A 299 7.76 -16.96 19.14
C ARG A 299 8.90 -17.68 18.44
N GLU A 300 8.61 -18.42 17.39
CA GLU A 300 9.60 -19.12 16.56
C GLU A 300 10.58 -18.12 15.94
N ALA A 301 10.07 -17.07 15.30
CA ALA A 301 10.89 -16.02 14.69
C ALA A 301 11.73 -15.26 15.73
N LEU A 302 11.13 -14.84 16.84
CA LEU A 302 11.84 -14.10 17.89
C LEU A 302 12.93 -14.95 18.57
N ARG A 303 12.70 -16.26 18.77
CA ARG A 303 13.73 -17.18 19.26
C ARG A 303 14.90 -17.25 18.31
N TRP A 304 14.65 -17.35 17.00
CA TRP A 304 15.72 -17.38 16.02
C TRP A 304 16.51 -16.06 15.98
N ILE A 305 15.83 -14.92 16.00
CA ILE A 305 16.46 -13.59 16.06
C ILE A 305 17.36 -13.47 17.29
N ALA A 306 16.84 -13.87 18.47
CA ALA A 306 17.59 -13.82 19.72
C ALA A 306 18.82 -14.74 19.72
N ALA A 307 18.72 -15.92 19.10
CA ALA A 307 19.83 -16.86 18.97
C ALA A 307 20.86 -16.44 17.91
N HIS A 308 20.44 -15.71 16.87
CA HIS A 308 21.29 -15.37 15.71
C HIS A 308 21.23 -13.87 15.33
N PRO A 309 21.54 -12.93 16.26
CA PRO A 309 21.34 -11.50 16.02
C PRO A 309 22.16 -10.95 14.85
N ILE A 310 23.38 -11.47 14.63
CA ILE A 310 24.22 -11.03 13.50
C ILE A 310 23.62 -11.49 12.16
N ALA A 311 23.14 -12.73 12.08
CA ALA A 311 22.50 -13.24 10.86
C ALA A 311 21.18 -12.49 10.57
N TRP A 312 20.42 -12.14 11.61
CA TRP A 312 19.25 -11.28 11.46
C TRP A 312 19.63 -9.87 10.96
N LEU A 313 20.68 -9.22 11.49
CA LEU A 313 21.14 -7.93 10.95
C LEU A 313 21.59 -8.01 9.49
N GLN A 314 22.23 -9.12 9.10
CA GLN A 314 22.57 -9.37 7.69
C GLN A 314 21.32 -9.55 6.83
N LEU A 315 20.30 -10.23 7.35
CA LEU A 315 19.00 -10.38 6.68
C LEU A 315 18.32 -9.01 6.50
N GLU A 316 18.29 -8.16 7.53
CA GLU A 316 17.76 -6.79 7.43
C GLU A 316 18.50 -5.96 6.38
N ALA A 317 19.83 -6.08 6.29
CA ALA A 317 20.60 -5.42 5.23
C ALA A 317 20.22 -5.91 3.83
N ARG A 318 19.92 -7.21 3.67
CA ARG A 318 19.39 -7.77 2.41
C ARG A 318 17.98 -7.25 2.11
N LYS A 319 17.11 -7.14 3.11
CA LYS A 319 15.77 -6.53 2.94
C LYS A 319 15.86 -5.10 2.45
N VAL A 320 16.77 -4.28 3.02
CA VAL A 320 17.03 -2.92 2.52
C VAL A 320 17.47 -2.93 1.06
N TYR A 321 18.37 -3.85 0.69
CA TYR A 321 18.82 -3.99 -0.69
C TYR A 321 17.66 -4.33 -1.64
N TYR A 322 16.89 -5.37 -1.35
CA TYR A 322 15.78 -5.81 -2.20
C TYR A 322 14.58 -4.87 -2.21
N LEU A 323 14.41 -4.04 -1.18
CA LEU A 323 13.42 -2.97 -1.19
C LEU A 323 13.71 -1.94 -2.30
N VAL A 324 14.98 -1.71 -2.62
CA VAL A 324 15.41 -0.72 -3.61
C VAL A 324 15.72 -1.35 -4.96
N VAL A 325 16.39 -2.50 -4.97
CA VAL A 325 16.87 -3.14 -6.20
C VAL A 325 15.79 -4.07 -6.76
N PRO A 326 15.33 -3.86 -8.01
CA PRO A 326 14.24 -4.63 -8.60
C PRO A 326 14.71 -6.00 -9.12
N THR A 327 15.30 -6.80 -8.24
CA THR A 327 15.74 -8.17 -8.48
C THR A 327 15.35 -9.03 -7.29
N GLY A 328 15.42 -10.36 -7.41
CA GLY A 328 15.13 -11.27 -6.31
C GLY A 328 14.14 -12.38 -6.67
N PRO A 329 13.91 -13.32 -5.73
CA PRO A 329 12.96 -14.42 -5.92
C PRO A 329 11.55 -13.96 -6.28
N SER A 330 11.09 -12.82 -5.75
CA SER A 330 9.73 -12.36 -6.01
C SER A 330 9.49 -12.02 -7.49
N TYR A 331 10.49 -11.43 -8.16
CA TYR A 331 10.46 -11.16 -9.60
C TYR A 331 10.49 -12.42 -10.46
N SER A 332 11.05 -13.52 -9.94
CA SER A 332 11.13 -14.79 -10.67
C SER A 332 9.79 -15.51 -10.81
N LEU A 333 8.79 -15.09 -10.03
CA LEU A 333 7.41 -15.61 -10.13
C LEU A 333 6.65 -15.05 -11.33
N HIS A 334 7.17 -14.00 -11.96
CA HIS A 334 6.48 -13.28 -13.03
C HIS A 334 7.12 -13.52 -14.40
N SER A 335 6.37 -13.19 -15.46
CA SER A 335 6.90 -13.27 -16.82
C SER A 335 8.08 -12.32 -17.03
N THR A 336 8.98 -12.67 -17.95
CA THR A 336 10.10 -11.79 -18.35
C THR A 336 9.62 -10.41 -18.82
N ARG A 337 8.43 -10.34 -19.44
CA ARG A 337 7.82 -9.07 -19.86
C ARG A 337 7.46 -8.18 -18.66
N TYR A 338 6.87 -8.76 -17.63
CA TYR A 338 6.56 -8.06 -16.38
C TYR A 338 7.84 -7.55 -15.71
N GLN A 339 8.87 -8.40 -15.63
CA GLN A 339 10.15 -8.05 -15.03
C GLN A 339 10.82 -6.89 -15.79
N LEU A 340 10.93 -6.99 -17.12
CA LEU A 340 11.50 -5.94 -17.96
C LEU A 340 10.73 -4.63 -17.84
N ALA A 341 9.40 -4.67 -17.93
CA ALA A 341 8.58 -3.47 -17.80
C ALA A 341 8.71 -2.82 -16.41
N SER A 342 8.80 -3.63 -15.35
CA SER A 342 9.03 -3.15 -13.98
C SER A 342 10.40 -2.49 -13.84
N VAL A 343 11.47 -3.15 -14.28
CA VAL A 343 12.85 -2.65 -14.16
C VAL A 343 13.05 -1.40 -15.02
N LEU A 344 12.60 -1.42 -16.28
CA LEU A 344 12.77 -0.32 -17.22
C LEU A 344 11.93 0.92 -16.87
N SER A 345 10.83 0.76 -16.14
CA SER A 345 10.06 1.89 -15.62
C SER A 345 10.61 2.39 -14.28
N TYR A 346 10.96 1.47 -13.37
CA TYR A 346 11.38 1.81 -12.02
C TYR A 346 12.79 2.42 -11.97
N LEU A 347 13.79 1.86 -12.65
CA LEU A 347 15.17 2.35 -12.52
C LEU A 347 15.31 3.81 -12.99
N PRO A 348 14.77 4.23 -14.16
CA PRO A 348 14.77 5.64 -14.54
C PRO A 348 14.01 6.51 -13.55
N ALA A 349 12.84 6.06 -13.07
CA ALA A 349 12.07 6.79 -12.07
C ALA A 349 12.85 6.98 -10.76
N LEU A 350 13.56 5.95 -10.29
CA LEU A 350 14.42 6.03 -9.11
C LEU A 350 15.55 7.05 -9.30
N LEU A 351 16.31 6.95 -10.41
CA LEU A 351 17.42 7.86 -10.69
C LEU A 351 16.95 9.31 -10.81
N LEU A 352 15.84 9.54 -11.54
CA LEU A 352 15.26 10.88 -11.68
C LEU A 352 14.64 11.38 -10.38
N ALA A 353 14.08 10.51 -9.54
CA ALA A 353 13.59 10.87 -8.21
C ALA A 353 14.72 11.29 -7.28
N LEU A 354 15.90 10.65 -7.34
CA LEU A 354 17.08 11.06 -6.57
C LEU A 354 17.57 12.45 -7.00
N VAL A 355 17.63 12.70 -8.32
CA VAL A 355 17.94 14.03 -8.86
C VAL A 355 16.87 15.05 -8.44
N GLY A 356 15.60 14.66 -8.49
CA GLY A 356 14.47 15.49 -8.09
C GLY A 356 14.50 15.86 -6.62
N ALA A 357 14.73 14.89 -5.73
CA ALA A 357 14.90 15.10 -4.29
C ALA A 357 16.04 16.08 -4.02
N ARG A 358 17.18 15.93 -4.70
CA ARG A 358 18.32 16.86 -4.58
C ARG A 358 17.98 18.28 -5.03
N ARG A 359 17.21 18.44 -6.12
CA ARG A 359 16.77 19.76 -6.63
C ARG A 359 15.74 20.42 -5.73
N LEU A 360 14.80 19.63 -5.20
CA LEU A 360 13.73 20.11 -4.31
C LEU A 360 14.29 20.54 -2.96
N GLY A 361 15.31 19.83 -2.43
CA GLY A 361 16.02 20.19 -1.21
C GLY A 361 15.06 20.45 -0.05
N ARG A 362 15.08 21.66 0.51
CA ARG A 362 14.22 22.04 1.65
C ARG A 362 12.72 22.01 1.34
N THR A 363 12.31 22.09 0.08
CA THR A 363 10.88 22.02 -0.28
C THR A 363 10.26 20.66 0.00
N LEU A 364 11.07 19.60 0.16
CA LEU A 364 10.61 18.27 0.57
C LEU A 364 9.89 18.29 1.94
N GLY A 365 10.22 19.26 2.81
CA GLY A 365 9.53 19.45 4.09
C GLY A 365 8.09 19.95 3.98
N ARG A 366 7.60 20.29 2.78
CA ARG A 366 6.22 20.73 2.52
C ARG A 366 5.22 19.57 2.43
N VAL A 367 5.69 18.32 2.36
CA VAL A 367 4.85 17.12 2.24
C VAL A 367 5.21 16.06 3.30
N PRO A 368 5.21 16.40 4.60
CA PRO A 368 5.56 15.45 5.66
C PRO A 368 4.69 14.18 5.64
N GLY A 369 3.45 14.24 5.16
CA GLY A 369 2.62 13.04 5.06
C GLY A 369 3.11 12.03 4.03
N LEU A 370 3.76 12.49 2.96
CA LEU A 370 4.42 11.60 1.98
C LEU A 370 5.57 10.84 2.65
N TRP A 371 6.32 11.54 3.51
CA TRP A 371 7.43 10.92 4.27
C TRP A 371 6.96 9.99 5.37
N VAL A 372 5.86 10.30 6.06
CA VAL A 372 5.22 9.37 7.00
C VAL A 372 4.84 8.07 6.30
N LEU A 373 4.19 8.18 5.14
CA LEU A 373 3.76 7.01 4.36
C LEU A 373 4.96 6.21 3.82
N ALA A 374 5.97 6.87 3.26
CA ALA A 374 7.18 6.21 2.78
C ALA A 374 7.95 5.52 3.92
N ALA A 375 8.11 6.20 5.06
CA ALA A 375 8.75 5.63 6.24
C ALA A 375 7.97 4.45 6.81
N SER A 376 6.63 4.51 6.84
CA SER A 376 5.82 3.37 7.28
C SER A 376 5.99 2.16 6.37
N ALA A 377 6.06 2.35 5.04
CA ALA A 377 6.28 1.25 4.10
C ALA A 377 7.67 0.61 4.28
N ILE A 378 8.70 1.42 4.52
CA ILE A 378 10.05 0.92 4.81
C ILE A 378 10.04 0.11 6.11
N ILE A 379 9.46 0.65 7.19
CA ILE A 379 9.39 -0.06 8.48
C ILE A 379 8.64 -1.38 8.32
N VAL A 380 7.52 -1.39 7.62
CA VAL A 380 6.76 -2.62 7.35
C VAL A 380 7.60 -3.62 6.57
N ALA A 381 8.29 -3.19 5.50
CA ALA A 381 9.13 -4.08 4.70
C ALA A 381 10.29 -4.71 5.51
N LEU A 382 10.85 -3.97 6.48
CA LEU A 382 11.91 -4.46 7.36
C LEU A 382 11.37 -5.41 8.44
N VAL A 383 10.30 -5.02 9.14
CA VAL A 383 9.66 -5.85 10.16
C VAL A 383 9.18 -7.19 9.58
N PHE A 384 8.61 -7.15 8.38
CA PHE A 384 8.13 -8.31 7.65
C PHE A 384 9.14 -8.70 6.57
N PHE A 385 8.81 -8.49 5.31
CA PHE A 385 9.71 -8.67 4.17
C PHE A 385 9.35 -7.69 3.05
N PRO A 386 10.33 -7.26 2.24
CA PRO A 386 10.04 -6.56 1.00
C PRO A 386 9.52 -7.55 -0.04
N GLN A 387 8.69 -7.03 -0.92
CA GLN A 387 8.25 -7.66 -2.14
C GLN A 387 7.96 -6.53 -3.12
N GLU A 388 8.25 -6.71 -4.41
CA GLU A 388 7.99 -5.72 -5.45
C GLU A 388 6.54 -5.25 -5.42
N ARG A 389 5.61 -6.19 -5.21
CA ARG A 389 4.18 -5.93 -5.10
C ARG A 389 3.83 -5.02 -3.92
N PHE A 390 4.59 -5.04 -2.82
CA PHE A 390 4.37 -4.19 -1.64
C PHE A 390 5.10 -2.85 -1.72
N ARG A 391 6.13 -2.76 -2.57
CA ARG A 391 6.84 -1.52 -2.88
C ARG A 391 6.01 -0.61 -3.80
N ILE A 392 5.38 -1.19 -4.83
CA ILE A 392 4.59 -0.48 -5.87
C ILE A 392 3.53 0.46 -5.29
N PRO A 393 2.75 0.13 -4.25
CA PRO A 393 1.66 0.98 -3.77
C PRO A 393 2.09 2.25 -3.04
N ILE A 394 3.32 2.33 -2.55
CA ILE A 394 3.76 3.45 -1.70
C ILE A 394 5.04 4.09 -2.23
N LEU A 395 6.10 3.30 -2.40
CA LEU A 395 7.41 3.85 -2.74
C LEU A 395 7.46 4.27 -4.20
N ASP A 396 6.88 3.51 -5.13
CA ASP A 396 6.86 3.88 -6.54
C ASP A 396 6.11 5.21 -6.79
N PRO A 397 4.89 5.46 -6.26
CA PRO A 397 4.25 6.77 -6.32
C PRO A 397 5.09 7.90 -5.72
N THR A 398 5.81 7.63 -4.63
CA THR A 398 6.72 8.60 -4.01
C THR A 398 7.83 8.99 -4.99
N LEU A 399 8.45 8.01 -5.66
CA LEU A 399 9.47 8.26 -6.70
C LEU A 399 8.89 9.00 -7.90
N VAL A 400 7.67 8.66 -8.34
CA VAL A 400 6.97 9.35 -9.44
C VAL A 400 6.69 10.82 -9.08
N ILE A 401 6.24 11.10 -7.85
CA ILE A 401 6.04 12.45 -7.34
C ILE A 401 7.36 13.24 -7.36
N LEU A 402 8.43 12.67 -6.83
CA LEU A 402 9.75 13.32 -6.77
C LEU A 402 10.33 13.56 -8.17
N THR A 403 10.13 12.62 -9.09
CA THR A 403 10.54 12.74 -10.50
C THR A 403 9.81 13.90 -11.16
N GLY A 404 8.47 13.90 -11.13
CA GLY A 404 7.66 14.95 -11.75
C GLY A 404 7.94 16.33 -11.17
N ALA A 405 8.05 16.42 -9.84
CA ALA A 405 8.36 17.67 -9.15
C ALA A 405 9.80 18.16 -9.44
N GLY A 406 10.78 17.27 -9.48
CA GLY A 406 12.18 17.58 -9.76
C GLY A 406 12.45 18.03 -11.20
N LEU A 407 11.73 17.46 -12.17
CA LEU A 407 11.78 17.88 -13.57
C LEU A 407 11.14 19.25 -13.79
N ALA A 408 10.07 19.56 -13.04
CA ALA A 408 9.34 20.82 -13.13
C ALA A 408 9.94 21.95 -12.28
N ALA A 409 10.78 21.64 -11.29
CA ALA A 409 11.45 22.63 -10.46
C ALA A 409 12.38 23.50 -11.31
N ARG A 410 12.07 24.81 -11.38
CA ARG A 410 13.00 25.78 -11.96
C ARG A 410 14.28 25.78 -11.11
N ARG A 411 15.47 25.82 -11.73
CA ARG A 411 16.73 25.98 -10.99
C ARG A 411 16.56 27.19 -10.07
N THR A 412 16.52 26.96 -8.77
CA THR A 412 16.72 28.02 -7.79
C THR A 412 18.14 28.50 -8.02
N SER A 413 18.29 29.69 -8.59
CA SER A 413 19.57 30.40 -8.54
C SER A 413 19.95 30.45 -7.06
N ARG A 414 21.05 29.79 -6.69
CA ARG A 414 21.69 30.03 -5.41
C ARG A 414 22.12 31.50 -5.45
N SER A 415 21.36 32.37 -4.77
CA SER A 415 21.86 33.68 -4.34
C SER A 415 22.63 33.47 -3.05
#